data_AF-A0A930YTN2-F1
#
_entry.id   AF-A0A930YTN2-F1
#
_cell.length_a   1.000
_cell.length_b   1.000
_cell.length_c   1.000
_cell.angle_alpha   90.00
_cell.angle_beta   90.00
_cell.angle_gamma   90.00
#
_symmetry.space_group_name_H-M   'P 1'
#
loop_
_entity.id
_entity.type
_entity.pdbx_description
1 polymer ?
#
loop_
_entity_poly.entity_id
_entity_poly.type
_entity_poly.pdbx_seq_one_letter_code
_entity_poly.pdbx_strand_id
1 'polypeptide(L)'
;RENSTENIKFSKRLIFLRDNTVSIGLTMIVMFLVITGVAVSRGLLTLVPAGTTAAEFASNPQYAGLQHLGDLLNIGTETTTNWIVWAFTRGLSFAGGVYIILSGVRLIIGEIVPAFKGIAQKLVPGAKPAIDCPIAFTYAPNAVIIGFLSSFVGGILGLFILGVINAQIAAIALILPGVVPHFFCGATAGVFGNAEGGIKGCIAGSFVHGLLITFLPALCMPVFTLMGFTSATFSDADFSIMALIFGNVALNVQGAVLTGICVVCFCLPILFNLVAPKKAEEKKAE
;
A
#
# COMPACT_ATOMS: atom_id res chain seq x y z
N ARG A 1 12.86 -11.25 -17.59
CA ARG A 1 14.10 -10.58 -18.08
C ARG A 1 15.30 -11.12 -17.31
N GLU A 2 16.51 -11.06 -17.89
CA GLU A 2 17.74 -11.53 -17.21
C GLU A 2 17.97 -10.81 -15.86
N ASN A 3 17.70 -9.50 -15.82
CA ASN A 3 17.86 -8.67 -14.62
C ASN A 3 16.63 -8.66 -13.67
N SER A 4 15.82 -9.73 -13.68
CA SER A 4 14.67 -9.85 -12.77
C SER A 4 15.12 -10.02 -11.32
N THR A 5 14.33 -9.48 -10.38
CA THR A 5 14.47 -9.76 -8.94
C THR A 5 14.42 -11.25 -8.61
N GLU A 6 13.71 -12.04 -9.41
CA GLU A 6 13.59 -13.50 -9.19
C GLU A 6 14.85 -14.27 -9.61
N ASN A 7 15.76 -13.64 -10.35
CA ASN A 7 16.97 -14.28 -10.89
C ASN A 7 18.25 -13.84 -10.16
N ILE A 8 18.13 -13.29 -8.94
CA ILE A 8 19.28 -12.84 -8.16
C ILE A 8 20.18 -14.04 -7.80
N LYS A 9 21.45 -13.95 -8.18
CA LYS A 9 22.46 -14.96 -7.85
C LYS A 9 23.07 -14.65 -6.48
N PHE A 10 22.78 -15.49 -5.48
CA PHE A 10 23.37 -15.39 -4.14
C PHE A 10 24.71 -16.13 -4.04
N SER A 11 25.58 -15.66 -3.15
CA SER A 11 26.82 -16.38 -2.80
C SER A 11 26.49 -17.68 -2.04
N LYS A 12 27.42 -18.65 -2.03
CA LYS A 12 27.20 -19.97 -1.40
C LYS A 12 26.74 -19.88 0.07
N ARG A 13 27.13 -18.84 0.81
CA ARG A 13 26.75 -18.63 2.23
C ARG A 13 25.33 -18.05 2.39
N LEU A 14 24.81 -17.38 1.37
CA LEU A 14 23.51 -16.71 1.38
C LEU A 14 22.47 -17.45 0.53
N ILE A 15 22.74 -18.70 0.16
CA ILE A 15 21.87 -19.47 -0.72
C ILE A 15 20.47 -19.72 -0.13
N PHE A 16 20.35 -19.67 1.20
CA PHE A 16 19.08 -19.77 1.91
C PHE A 16 18.15 -18.57 1.63
N LEU A 17 18.67 -17.42 1.19
CA LEU A 17 17.87 -16.27 0.76
C LEU A 17 17.12 -16.51 -0.56
N ARG A 18 17.36 -17.66 -1.23
CA ARG A 18 16.55 -18.12 -2.35
C ARG A 18 15.17 -18.62 -1.89
N ASP A 19 15.02 -18.97 -0.61
CA ASP A 19 13.69 -19.23 -0.06
C ASP A 19 13.01 -17.89 0.24
N ASN A 20 11.91 -17.64 -0.46
CA ASN A 20 11.19 -16.38 -0.34
C ASN A 20 10.71 -16.14 1.10
N THR A 21 10.24 -17.16 1.80
CA THR A 21 9.73 -17.02 3.17
C THR A 21 10.84 -16.62 4.13
N VAL A 22 12.02 -17.26 4.01
CA VAL A 22 13.19 -16.94 4.82
C VAL A 22 13.72 -15.54 4.50
N SER A 23 13.80 -15.20 3.21
CA SER A 23 14.22 -13.88 2.75
C SER A 23 13.29 -12.78 3.29
N ILE A 24 11.96 -12.94 3.13
CA ILE A 24 10.93 -12.05 3.68
C ILE A 24 11.11 -11.87 5.19
N GLY A 25 11.19 -12.98 5.93
CA GLY A 25 11.32 -12.94 7.39
C GLY A 25 12.56 -12.17 7.83
N LEU A 26 13.71 -12.48 7.25
CA LEU A 26 14.96 -11.83 7.63
C LEU A 26 14.97 -10.34 7.30
N THR A 27 14.46 -9.96 6.13
CA THR A 27 14.32 -8.56 5.71
C THR A 27 13.40 -7.78 6.66
N MET A 28 12.28 -8.36 7.06
CA MET A 28 11.33 -7.71 7.97
C MET A 28 11.84 -7.62 9.40
N ILE A 29 12.54 -8.65 9.88
CA ILE A 29 13.21 -8.60 11.19
C ILE A 29 14.18 -7.42 11.24
N VAL A 30 15.04 -7.27 10.22
CA VAL A 30 15.98 -6.15 10.15
C VAL A 30 15.24 -4.81 10.13
N MET A 31 14.18 -4.69 9.33
CA MET A 31 13.35 -3.48 9.27
C MET A 31 12.75 -3.13 10.65
N PHE A 32 12.11 -4.08 11.32
CA PHE A 32 11.51 -3.86 12.64
C PHE A 32 12.56 -3.56 13.71
N LEU A 33 13.74 -4.20 13.67
CA LEU A 33 14.84 -3.90 14.59
C LEU A 33 15.34 -2.47 14.42
N VAL A 34 15.50 -2.00 13.18
CA VAL A 34 15.94 -0.63 12.90
C VAL A 34 14.88 0.37 13.36
N ILE A 35 13.62 0.19 12.97
CA ILE A 35 12.52 1.12 13.32
C ILE A 35 12.33 1.16 14.83
N THR A 36 12.21 0.01 15.47
CA THR A 36 12.01 -0.08 16.92
C THR A 36 13.23 0.44 17.68
N GLY A 37 14.45 0.12 17.23
CA GLY A 37 15.69 0.61 17.83
C GLY A 37 15.84 2.13 17.74
N VAL A 38 15.43 2.75 16.61
CA VAL A 38 15.37 4.21 16.49
C VAL A 38 14.35 4.80 17.46
N ALA A 39 13.17 4.19 17.59
CA ALA A 39 12.17 4.63 18.56
C ALA A 39 12.68 4.52 20.01
N VAL A 40 13.29 3.38 20.38
CA VAL A 40 13.87 3.14 21.71
C VAL A 40 14.99 4.14 22.01
N SER A 41 15.90 4.38 21.06
CA SER A 41 17.03 5.30 21.28
C SER A 41 16.59 6.76 21.45
N ARG A 42 15.42 7.13 20.92
CA ARG A 42 14.78 8.43 21.16
C ARG A 42 13.98 8.50 22.46
N GLY A 43 14.02 7.47 23.29
CA GLY A 43 13.33 7.42 24.58
C GLY A 43 11.81 7.28 24.47
N LEU A 44 11.26 6.90 23.30
CA LEU A 44 9.80 6.77 23.13
C LEU A 44 9.18 5.77 24.11
N LEU A 45 9.90 4.71 24.49
CA LEU A 45 9.45 3.74 25.50
C LEU A 45 9.35 4.32 26.93
N THR A 46 9.81 5.56 27.14
CA THR A 46 9.76 6.25 28.44
C THR A 46 8.75 7.40 28.44
N LEU A 47 8.18 7.76 27.28
CA LEU A 47 7.22 8.85 27.15
C LEU A 47 5.85 8.51 27.75
N VAL A 48 5.49 7.23 27.74
CA VAL A 48 4.32 6.67 28.41
C VAL A 48 4.83 5.50 29.26
N PRO A 49 4.71 5.55 30.60
CA PRO A 49 5.09 4.42 31.44
C PRO A 49 4.34 3.14 31.06
N ALA A 50 5.03 2.01 31.04
CA ALA A 50 4.37 0.73 30.77
C ALA A 50 3.25 0.47 31.79
N GLY A 51 2.04 0.20 31.29
CA GLY A 51 0.84 0.00 32.11
C GLY A 51 -0.04 1.24 32.29
N THR A 52 0.33 2.38 31.69
CA THR A 52 -0.58 3.55 31.63
C THR A 52 -1.82 3.16 30.83
N THR A 53 -2.98 3.24 31.46
CA THR A 53 -4.25 2.99 30.79
C THR A 53 -4.64 4.18 29.90
N ALA A 54 -5.45 3.93 28.87
CA ALA A 54 -5.98 5.01 28.03
C ALA A 54 -6.70 6.10 28.85
N ALA A 55 -7.36 5.70 29.96
CA ALA A 55 -8.01 6.63 30.89
C ALA A 55 -7.01 7.51 31.66
N GLU A 56 -5.89 6.94 32.13
CA GLU A 56 -4.84 7.69 32.81
C GLU A 56 -4.14 8.67 31.87
N PHE A 57 -3.87 8.27 30.63
CA PHE A 57 -3.31 9.17 29.61
C PHE A 57 -4.24 10.35 29.30
N ALA A 58 -5.54 10.10 29.15
CA ALA A 58 -6.54 11.13 28.89
C ALA A 58 -6.72 12.11 30.08
N SER A 59 -6.48 11.66 31.30
CA SER A 59 -6.63 12.46 32.52
C SER A 59 -5.38 13.27 32.92
N ASN A 60 -4.22 12.98 32.33
CA ASN A 60 -2.96 13.60 32.73
C ASN A 60 -2.81 15.01 32.12
N PRO A 61 -2.60 16.06 32.94
CA PRO A 61 -2.44 17.45 32.48
C PRO A 61 -1.33 17.64 31.42
N GLN A 62 -0.31 16.77 31.43
CA GLN A 62 0.81 16.82 30.49
C GLN A 62 0.39 16.46 29.05
N TYR A 63 -0.70 15.72 28.85
CA TYR A 63 -1.16 15.25 27.54
C TYR A 63 -2.52 15.83 27.13
N ALA A 64 -3.07 16.82 27.85
CA ALA A 64 -4.38 17.41 27.61
C ALA A 64 -4.58 17.98 26.17
N GLY A 65 -3.49 18.31 25.47
CA GLY A 65 -3.49 18.74 24.07
C GLY A 65 -3.28 17.63 23.02
N LEU A 66 -2.99 16.40 23.44
CA LEU A 66 -2.65 15.25 22.59
C LEU A 66 -3.70 14.13 22.67
N GLN A 67 -4.96 14.49 22.89
CA GLN A 67 -6.09 13.58 23.04
C GLN A 67 -6.22 12.55 21.89
N HIS A 68 -5.87 12.91 20.65
CA HIS A 68 -5.85 11.97 19.52
C HIS A 68 -4.58 11.11 19.43
N LEU A 69 -3.50 11.47 20.14
CA LEU A 69 -2.26 10.71 20.14
C LEU A 69 -2.41 9.41 20.94
N GLY A 70 -3.29 9.38 21.95
CA GLY A 70 -3.58 8.18 22.73
C GLY A 70 -4.18 7.06 21.88
N ASP A 71 -5.10 7.41 20.98
CA ASP A 71 -5.69 6.47 20.03
C ASP A 71 -4.66 6.01 18.97
N LEU A 72 -3.85 6.94 18.46
CA LEU A 72 -2.80 6.64 17.47
C LEU A 72 -1.70 5.71 18.02
N LEU A 73 -1.36 5.87 19.30
CA LEU A 73 -0.35 5.05 19.98
C LEU A 73 -0.93 3.77 20.59
N ASN A 74 -2.26 3.59 20.54
CA ASN A 74 -2.96 2.43 21.10
C ASN A 74 -2.57 2.16 22.57
N ILE A 75 -2.59 3.23 23.38
CA ILE A 75 -2.13 3.22 24.77
C ILE A 75 -2.93 2.20 25.60
N GLY A 76 -2.23 1.38 26.38
CA GLY A 76 -2.82 0.29 27.18
C GLY A 76 -2.79 -1.09 26.51
N THR A 77 -2.38 -1.17 25.24
CA THR A 77 -2.12 -2.46 24.54
C THR A 77 -0.63 -2.81 24.49
N GLU A 78 0.17 -2.12 25.30
CA GLU A 78 1.62 -2.22 25.25
C GLU A 78 2.10 -3.62 25.61
N THR A 79 3.04 -4.10 24.81
CA THR A 79 3.73 -5.37 25.02
C THR A 79 4.71 -5.23 26.17
N THR A 80 4.67 -6.16 27.13
CA THR A 80 5.71 -6.31 28.17
C THR A 80 6.93 -7.09 27.70
N THR A 81 6.92 -7.59 26.46
CA THR A 81 8.05 -8.33 25.89
C THR A 81 9.19 -7.40 25.52
N ASN A 82 10.43 -7.89 25.65
CA ASN A 82 11.61 -7.14 25.23
C ASN A 82 11.49 -6.71 23.76
N TRP A 83 11.79 -5.46 23.46
CA TRP A 83 11.57 -4.87 22.13
C TRP A 83 12.34 -5.60 21.00
N ILE A 84 13.50 -6.21 21.29
CA ILE A 84 14.26 -7.02 20.32
C ILE A 84 13.48 -8.29 20.00
N VAL A 85 13.00 -8.98 21.03
CA VAL A 85 12.17 -10.20 20.87
C VAL A 85 10.89 -9.86 20.12
N TRP A 86 10.25 -8.75 20.49
CA TRP A 86 9.07 -8.25 19.78
C TRP A 86 9.36 -8.00 18.29
N ALA A 87 10.44 -7.30 17.95
CA ALA A 87 10.82 -7.02 16.57
C ALA A 87 11.07 -8.31 15.77
N PHE A 88 11.73 -9.30 16.39
CA PHE A 88 11.92 -10.63 15.81
C PHE A 88 10.59 -11.33 15.54
N THR A 89 9.71 -11.41 16.55
CA THR A 89 8.40 -12.06 16.43
C THR A 89 7.54 -11.37 15.38
N ARG A 90 7.56 -10.03 15.29
CA ARG A 90 6.79 -9.27 14.29
C ARG A 90 7.32 -9.47 12.89
N GLY A 91 8.64 -9.50 12.69
CA GLY A 91 9.24 -9.81 11.39
C GLY A 91 8.86 -11.20 10.88
N LEU A 92 8.91 -12.22 11.75
CA LEU A 92 8.46 -13.58 11.41
C LEU A 92 6.95 -13.67 11.19
N SER A 93 6.15 -12.97 12.00
CA SER A 93 4.68 -12.93 11.84
C SER A 93 4.28 -12.31 10.49
N PHE A 94 5.00 -11.27 10.07
CA PHE A 94 4.80 -10.67 8.76
C PHE A 94 5.09 -11.69 7.65
N ALA A 95 6.22 -12.40 7.72
CA ALA A 95 6.54 -13.46 6.76
C ALA A 95 5.49 -14.57 6.72
N GLY A 96 4.97 -14.98 7.88
CA GLY A 96 3.85 -15.91 7.97
C GLY A 96 2.58 -15.37 7.31
N GLY A 97 2.25 -14.10 7.53
CA GLY A 97 1.13 -13.43 6.86
C GLY A 97 1.28 -13.40 5.34
N VAL A 98 2.46 -13.02 4.83
CA VAL A 98 2.75 -13.04 3.38
C VAL A 98 2.65 -14.46 2.81
N TYR A 99 3.16 -15.46 3.52
CA TYR A 99 3.04 -16.86 3.11
C TYR A 99 1.57 -17.31 3.01
N ILE A 100 0.74 -16.95 3.99
CA ILE A 100 -0.70 -17.23 3.97
C ILE A 100 -1.36 -16.54 2.78
N ILE A 101 -1.05 -15.26 2.52
CA ILE A 101 -1.57 -14.51 1.36
C ILE A 101 -1.18 -15.23 0.05
N LEU A 102 0.10 -15.54 -0.14
CA LEU A 102 0.58 -16.18 -1.37
C LEU A 102 -0.05 -17.57 -1.57
N SER A 103 -0.25 -18.33 -0.50
CA SER A 103 -0.89 -19.64 -0.54
C SER A 103 -2.38 -19.54 -0.85
N GLY A 104 -3.09 -18.63 -0.18
CA GLY A 104 -4.53 -18.40 -0.37
C GLY A 104 -4.85 -17.84 -1.75
N VAL A 105 -4.06 -16.90 -2.25
CA VAL A 105 -4.23 -16.34 -3.60
C VAL A 105 -4.03 -17.42 -4.67
N ARG A 106 -3.02 -18.29 -4.53
CA ARG A 106 -2.82 -19.41 -5.49
C ARG A 106 -4.00 -20.37 -5.51
N LEU A 107 -4.55 -20.69 -4.34
CA LEU A 107 -5.76 -21.52 -4.23
C LEU A 107 -6.94 -20.85 -4.95
N ILE A 108 -7.18 -19.57 -4.68
CA ILE A 108 -8.28 -18.80 -5.28
C ILE A 108 -8.14 -18.71 -6.79
N ILE A 109 -6.95 -18.43 -7.33
CA ILE A 109 -6.71 -18.38 -8.78
C ILE A 109 -7.08 -19.71 -9.43
N GLY A 110 -6.73 -20.83 -8.78
CA GLY A 110 -7.01 -22.17 -9.29
C GLY A 110 -8.49 -22.46 -9.51
N GLU A 111 -9.36 -21.91 -8.65
CA GLU A 111 -10.81 -22.15 -8.71
C GLU A 111 -11.57 -21.04 -9.45
N ILE A 112 -11.23 -19.78 -9.21
CA ILE A 112 -11.95 -18.62 -9.75
C ILE A 112 -11.67 -18.46 -11.26
N VAL A 113 -10.44 -18.67 -11.73
CA VAL A 113 -10.13 -18.45 -13.16
C VAL A 113 -10.90 -19.43 -14.07
N PRO A 114 -10.97 -20.75 -13.79
CA PRO A 114 -11.82 -21.67 -14.54
C PRO A 114 -13.32 -21.35 -14.42
N ALA A 115 -13.80 -21.00 -13.22
CA ALA A 115 -15.20 -20.65 -12.99
C ALA A 115 -15.63 -19.42 -13.82
N PHE A 116 -14.80 -18.37 -13.86
CA PHE A 116 -15.06 -17.19 -14.68
C PHE A 116 -15.00 -17.48 -16.17
N LYS A 117 -14.16 -18.41 -16.62
CA LYS A 117 -14.13 -18.83 -18.03
C LYS A 117 -15.48 -19.41 -18.47
N GLY A 118 -16.14 -20.19 -17.61
CA GLY A 118 -17.48 -20.72 -17.87
C GLY A 118 -18.56 -19.63 -17.98
N ILE A 119 -18.53 -18.63 -17.08
CA ILE A 119 -19.47 -17.49 -17.12
C ILE A 119 -19.18 -16.59 -18.33
N ALA A 120 -17.91 -16.27 -18.59
CA ALA A 120 -17.50 -15.42 -19.71
C ALA A 120 -17.90 -16.03 -21.06
N GLN A 121 -17.83 -17.36 -21.22
CA GLN A 121 -18.24 -18.02 -22.46
C GLN A 121 -19.74 -17.93 -22.74
N LYS A 122 -20.59 -17.81 -21.71
CA LYS A 122 -22.06 -17.83 -21.86
C LYS A 122 -22.72 -16.46 -21.72
N LEU A 123 -22.23 -15.60 -20.82
CA LEU A 123 -22.87 -14.33 -20.47
C LEU A 123 -22.16 -13.12 -21.09
N VAL A 124 -20.82 -13.05 -21.03
CA VAL A 124 -20.04 -11.90 -21.53
C VAL A 124 -18.77 -12.38 -22.26
N PRO A 125 -18.88 -12.76 -23.56
CA PRO A 125 -17.75 -13.26 -24.33
C PRO A 125 -16.60 -12.26 -24.38
N GLY A 126 -15.39 -12.70 -24.02
CA GLY A 126 -14.18 -11.89 -24.01
C GLY A 126 -13.95 -11.07 -22.73
N ALA A 127 -14.84 -11.16 -21.73
CA ALA A 127 -14.60 -10.53 -20.43
C ALA A 127 -13.37 -11.14 -19.73
N LYS A 128 -12.49 -10.27 -19.22
CA LYS A 128 -11.35 -10.66 -18.39
C LYS A 128 -11.68 -10.33 -16.93
N PRO A 129 -11.54 -11.29 -15.99
CA PRO A 129 -11.82 -11.02 -14.59
C PRO A 129 -10.79 -10.06 -14.02
N ALA A 130 -11.27 -9.00 -13.36
CA ALA A 130 -10.43 -8.14 -12.53
C ALA A 130 -10.44 -8.71 -11.10
N ILE A 131 -9.25 -9.04 -10.60
CA ILE A 131 -9.04 -9.63 -9.27
C ILE A 131 -8.08 -8.71 -8.51
N ASP A 132 -8.11 -8.79 -7.18
CA ASP A 132 -7.29 -7.98 -6.29
C ASP A 132 -5.78 -8.11 -6.57
N CYS A 133 -5.05 -7.05 -6.26
CA CYS A 133 -3.63 -6.87 -6.58
C CYS A 133 -2.69 -7.97 -6.04
N PRO A 134 -2.99 -8.70 -4.94
CA PRO A 134 -2.14 -9.81 -4.50
C PRO A 134 -2.04 -10.96 -5.49
N ILE A 135 -2.93 -11.02 -6.50
CA ILE A 135 -2.79 -11.97 -7.61
C ILE A 135 -1.41 -11.87 -8.27
N ALA A 136 -0.90 -10.64 -8.43
CA ALA A 136 0.40 -10.37 -9.03
C ALA A 136 1.57 -10.87 -8.16
N PHE A 137 1.38 -10.95 -6.84
CA PHE A 137 2.44 -11.31 -5.89
C PHE A 137 2.90 -12.75 -6.06
N THR A 138 2.00 -13.61 -6.52
CA THR A 138 2.30 -15.04 -6.75
C THR A 138 3.27 -15.26 -7.92
N TYR A 139 3.40 -14.29 -8.84
CA TYR A 139 4.25 -14.36 -10.02
C TYR A 139 5.67 -13.82 -9.79
N ALA A 140 5.85 -12.85 -8.90
CA ALA A 140 7.16 -12.28 -8.56
C ALA A 140 7.30 -11.95 -7.07
N PRO A 141 7.40 -12.96 -6.18
CA PRO A 141 7.39 -12.72 -4.74
C PRO A 141 8.60 -11.95 -4.21
N ASN A 142 9.77 -12.02 -4.85
CA ASN A 142 10.92 -11.22 -4.44
C ASN A 142 10.72 -9.74 -4.81
N ALA A 143 10.08 -9.47 -5.94
CA ALA A 143 9.69 -8.10 -6.32
C ALA A 143 8.72 -7.47 -5.32
N VAL A 144 7.85 -8.26 -4.69
CA VAL A 144 6.88 -7.78 -3.69
C VAL A 144 7.58 -7.09 -2.52
N ILE A 145 8.60 -7.73 -1.96
CA ILE A 145 9.31 -7.19 -0.79
C ILE A 145 10.21 -6.02 -1.16
N ILE A 146 10.94 -6.12 -2.27
CA ILE A 146 11.78 -5.01 -2.74
C ILE A 146 10.89 -3.81 -3.05
N GLY A 147 9.73 -4.03 -3.67
CA GLY A 147 8.76 -2.99 -3.97
C GLY A 147 8.17 -2.36 -2.71
N PHE A 148 7.70 -3.19 -1.77
CA PHE A 148 7.22 -2.73 -0.46
C PHE A 148 8.25 -1.86 0.26
N LEU A 149 9.48 -2.34 0.42
CA LEU A 149 10.53 -1.60 1.13
C LEU A 149 10.88 -0.30 0.41
N SER A 150 11.05 -0.36 -0.92
CA SER A 150 11.37 0.81 -1.71
C SER A 150 10.25 1.87 -1.63
N SER A 151 8.99 1.42 -1.69
CA SER A 151 7.82 2.28 -1.50
C SER A 151 7.78 2.88 -0.10
N PHE A 152 8.04 2.09 0.94
CA PHE A 152 8.03 2.55 2.33
C PHE A 152 9.12 3.59 2.59
N VAL A 153 10.33 3.40 2.03
CA VAL A 153 11.39 4.42 2.06
C VAL A 153 10.95 5.69 1.33
N GLY A 154 10.30 5.55 0.17
CA GLY A 154 9.68 6.68 -0.54
C GLY A 154 8.66 7.41 0.33
N GLY A 155 7.82 6.69 1.07
CA GLY A 155 6.85 7.27 1.99
C GLY A 155 7.50 8.02 3.16
N ILE A 156 8.53 7.44 3.78
CA ILE A 156 9.30 8.11 4.84
C ILE A 156 9.91 9.42 4.31
N LEU A 157 10.53 9.38 3.13
CA LEU A 157 11.08 10.58 2.51
C LEU A 157 9.98 11.61 2.20
N GLY A 158 8.85 11.16 1.67
CA GLY A 158 7.68 12.00 1.41
C GLY A 158 7.18 12.69 2.68
N LEU A 159 7.10 11.98 3.80
CA LEU A 159 6.73 12.55 5.10
C LEU A 159 7.73 13.64 5.54
N PHE A 160 9.03 13.42 5.40
CA PHE A 160 10.03 14.45 5.72
C PHE A 160 9.86 15.70 4.85
N ILE A 161 9.63 15.51 3.54
CA ILE A 161 9.39 16.62 2.61
C ILE A 161 8.11 17.38 3.00
N LEU A 162 7.01 16.68 3.27
CA LEU A 162 5.77 17.28 3.77
C LEU A 162 5.99 18.03 5.09
N GLY A 163 6.82 17.50 5.98
CA GLY A 163 7.21 18.16 7.23
C GLY A 163 7.90 19.51 7.01
N VAL A 164 8.84 19.56 6.05
CA VAL A 164 9.52 20.81 5.67
C VAL A 164 8.54 21.80 5.03
N ILE A 165 7.68 21.34 4.12
CA ILE A 165 6.63 22.17 3.50
C ILE A 165 5.69 22.75 4.56
N ASN A 166 5.24 21.92 5.49
CA ASN A 166 4.37 22.33 6.60
C ASN A 166 5.01 23.39 7.50
N ALA A 167 6.31 23.27 7.75
CA ALA A 167 7.05 24.19 8.61
C ALA A 167 7.41 25.52 7.94
N GLN A 168 7.65 25.52 6.62
CA GLN A 168 8.27 26.66 5.92
C GLN A 168 7.39 27.33 4.86
N ILE A 169 6.39 26.63 4.32
CA ILE A 169 5.66 27.07 3.11
C ILE A 169 4.17 27.25 3.40
N ALA A 170 3.49 26.16 3.76
CA ALA A 170 2.03 26.17 3.94
C ALA A 170 1.59 25.00 4.81
N ALA A 171 0.53 25.21 5.61
CA ALA A 171 -0.08 24.14 6.39
C ALA A 171 -0.54 23.00 5.45
N ILE A 172 0.06 21.82 5.61
CA ILE A 172 -0.24 20.63 4.82
C ILE A 172 -0.34 19.42 5.75
N ALA A 173 -1.28 18.52 5.43
CA ALA A 173 -1.45 17.30 6.19
C ALA A 173 -0.18 16.44 6.11
N LEU A 174 0.32 15.99 7.26
CA LEU A 174 1.44 15.07 7.36
C LEU A 174 0.91 13.64 7.24
N ILE A 175 1.24 12.97 6.14
CA ILE A 175 0.80 11.61 5.87
C ILE A 175 1.83 10.62 6.42
N LEU A 176 1.45 9.89 7.46
CA LEU A 176 2.28 8.83 8.03
C LEU A 176 2.30 7.61 7.10
N PRO A 177 3.49 7.08 6.74
CA PRO A 177 3.62 5.89 5.90
C PRO A 177 2.93 4.66 6.52
N GLY A 178 1.81 4.24 5.94
CA GLY A 178 1.08 3.06 6.36
C GLY A 178 1.67 1.77 5.77
N VAL A 179 1.87 0.74 6.59
CA VAL A 179 2.41 -0.54 6.10
C VAL A 179 1.49 -1.17 5.05
N VAL A 180 0.16 -1.09 5.23
CA VAL A 180 -0.83 -1.67 4.32
C VAL A 180 -0.71 -1.10 2.89
N PRO A 181 -0.84 0.20 2.63
CA PRO A 181 -0.78 0.71 1.25
C PRO A 181 0.60 0.58 0.61
N HIS A 182 1.68 0.74 1.38
CA HIS A 182 3.03 0.49 0.87
C HIS A 182 3.21 -0.99 0.52
N PHE A 183 2.64 -1.90 1.29
CA PHE A 183 2.72 -3.33 1.03
C PHE A 183 1.83 -3.77 -0.12
N PHE A 184 0.59 -3.32 -0.21
CA PHE A 184 -0.29 -3.72 -1.31
C PHE A 184 0.06 -2.97 -2.59
N CYS A 185 -0.22 -1.67 -2.65
CA CYS A 185 -0.02 -0.87 -3.86
C CYS A 185 1.45 -0.70 -4.21
N GLY A 186 2.32 -0.44 -3.22
CA GLY A 186 3.76 -0.30 -3.42
C GLY A 186 4.43 -1.59 -3.90
N ALA A 187 4.07 -2.75 -3.36
CA ALA A 187 4.57 -4.02 -3.88
C ALA A 187 4.04 -4.35 -5.27
N THR A 188 2.77 -4.05 -5.56
CA THR A 188 2.20 -4.22 -6.91
C THR A 188 2.96 -3.37 -7.93
N ALA A 189 3.23 -2.10 -7.61
CA ALA A 189 4.08 -1.23 -8.42
C ALA A 189 5.48 -1.84 -8.63
N GLY A 190 6.04 -2.49 -7.62
CA GLY A 190 7.31 -3.21 -7.71
C GLY A 190 7.27 -4.44 -8.60
N VAL A 191 6.20 -5.24 -8.54
CA VAL A 191 6.02 -6.42 -9.40
C VAL A 191 5.95 -6.01 -10.88
N PHE A 192 5.14 -5.00 -11.21
CA PHE A 192 5.06 -4.48 -12.58
C PHE A 192 6.33 -3.75 -13.01
N GLY A 193 6.93 -2.96 -12.12
CA GLY A 193 8.24 -2.34 -12.34
C GLY A 193 9.35 -3.36 -12.59
N ASN A 194 9.31 -4.51 -11.92
CA ASN A 194 10.23 -5.62 -12.17
C ASN A 194 10.00 -6.25 -13.55
N ALA A 195 8.75 -6.43 -13.95
CA ALA A 195 8.41 -6.96 -15.27
C ALA A 195 8.95 -6.05 -16.39
N GLU A 196 8.82 -4.74 -16.23
CA GLU A 196 9.21 -3.75 -17.26
C GLU A 196 10.66 -3.28 -17.18
N GLY A 197 11.31 -3.33 -16.01
CA GLY A 197 12.64 -2.74 -15.79
C GLY A 197 13.59 -3.57 -14.94
N GLY A 198 13.21 -4.81 -14.59
CA GLY A 198 13.98 -5.64 -13.67
C GLY A 198 14.13 -5.00 -12.29
N ILE A 199 15.23 -5.30 -11.59
CA ILE A 199 15.49 -4.78 -10.23
C ILE A 199 15.43 -3.25 -10.18
N LYS A 200 15.99 -2.55 -11.17
CA LYS A 200 15.99 -1.08 -11.21
C LYS A 200 14.57 -0.51 -11.37
N GLY A 201 13.78 -1.12 -12.26
CA GLY A 201 12.38 -0.74 -12.45
C GLY A 201 11.53 -1.02 -11.21
N CYS A 202 11.77 -2.15 -10.54
CA CYS A 202 11.12 -2.49 -9.27
C CYS A 202 11.36 -1.42 -8.20
N ILE A 203 12.63 -1.05 -7.99
CA ILE A 203 13.00 -0.04 -6.99
C ILE A 203 12.43 1.33 -7.36
N ALA A 204 12.72 1.82 -8.57
CA ALA A 204 12.33 3.17 -8.98
C ALA A 204 10.80 3.33 -9.05
N GLY A 205 10.08 2.36 -9.63
CA GLY A 205 8.63 2.40 -9.76
C GLY A 205 7.93 2.43 -8.40
N SER A 206 8.36 1.55 -7.48
CA SER A 206 7.77 1.49 -6.14
C SER A 206 8.11 2.71 -5.29
N PHE A 207 9.33 3.24 -5.43
CA PHE A 207 9.76 4.45 -4.72
C PHE A 207 8.93 5.66 -5.13
N VAL A 208 8.78 5.89 -6.44
CA VAL A 208 7.93 6.96 -6.98
C VAL A 208 6.48 6.75 -6.53
N HIS A 209 5.98 5.51 -6.58
CA HIS A 209 4.66 5.19 -6.06
C HIS A 209 4.54 5.54 -4.57
N GLY A 210 5.55 5.24 -3.76
CA GLY A 210 5.60 5.59 -2.33
C GLY A 210 5.50 7.10 -2.06
N LEU A 211 6.15 7.91 -2.90
CA LEU A 211 6.00 9.37 -2.86
C LEU A 211 4.58 9.79 -3.28
N LEU A 212 4.03 9.20 -4.33
CA LEU A 212 2.67 9.51 -4.81
C LEU A 212 1.61 9.25 -3.75
N ILE A 213 1.64 8.10 -3.08
CA ILE A 213 0.70 7.77 -1.99
C ILE A 213 0.97 8.53 -0.69
N THR A 214 1.96 9.42 -0.69
CA THR A 214 2.23 10.35 0.42
C THR A 214 1.72 11.74 0.08
N PHE A 215 2.05 12.25 -1.11
CA PHE A 215 1.65 13.59 -1.54
C PHE A 215 0.19 13.67 -1.98
N LEU A 216 -0.32 12.69 -2.73
CA LEU A 216 -1.68 12.75 -3.26
C LEU A 216 -2.74 12.77 -2.13
N PRO A 217 -2.67 11.92 -1.09
CA PRO A 217 -3.62 12.01 0.01
C PRO A 217 -3.53 13.36 0.75
N ALA A 218 -2.32 13.91 0.93
CA ALA A 218 -2.14 15.23 1.54
C ALA A 218 -2.87 16.33 0.76
N LEU A 219 -2.86 16.25 -0.58
CA LEU A 219 -3.58 17.16 -1.47
C LEU A 219 -5.09 16.88 -1.53
N CYS A 220 -5.53 15.63 -1.30
CA CYS A 220 -6.96 15.26 -1.28
C CYS A 220 -7.68 15.73 -0.02
N MET A 221 -6.97 15.80 1.11
CA MET A 221 -7.55 16.11 2.42
C MET A 221 -8.38 17.43 2.45
N PRO A 222 -7.93 18.55 1.85
CA PRO A 222 -8.77 19.75 1.74
C PRO A 222 -10.07 19.52 0.98
N VAL A 223 -10.03 18.76 -0.12
CA VAL A 223 -11.22 18.45 -0.94
C VAL A 223 -12.23 17.64 -0.12
N PHE A 224 -11.77 16.61 0.58
CA PHE A 224 -12.62 15.80 1.46
C PHE A 224 -13.19 16.59 2.63
N THR A 225 -12.39 17.47 3.23
CA THR A 225 -12.84 18.33 4.33
C THR A 225 -13.98 19.25 3.86
N LEU A 226 -13.87 19.84 2.66
CA LEU A 226 -14.93 20.66 2.07
C LEU A 226 -16.20 19.86 1.76
N MET A 227 -16.08 18.55 1.50
CA MET A 227 -17.20 17.64 1.30
C MET A 227 -17.79 17.09 2.62
N GLY A 228 -17.24 17.48 3.78
CA GLY A 228 -17.70 17.04 5.10
C GLY A 228 -17.01 15.79 5.65
N PHE A 229 -15.98 15.27 4.97
CA PHE A 229 -15.16 14.15 5.43
C PHE A 229 -13.87 14.69 6.08
N THR A 230 -13.90 14.85 7.41
CA THR A 230 -12.75 15.35 8.18
C THR A 230 -11.79 14.20 8.51
N SER A 231 -10.49 14.45 8.38
CA SER A 231 -9.42 13.51 8.79
C SER A 231 -9.44 12.13 8.10
N ALA A 232 -10.17 11.99 7.00
CA ALA A 232 -10.24 10.76 6.23
C ALA A 232 -9.65 10.98 4.83
N THR A 233 -8.82 10.05 4.40
CA THR A 233 -8.32 9.98 3.03
C THR A 233 -8.13 8.52 2.63
N PHE A 234 -8.01 8.28 1.34
CA PHE A 234 -7.65 6.98 0.79
C PHE A 234 -6.15 6.95 0.53
N SER A 235 -5.61 5.74 0.52
CA SER A 235 -4.18 5.49 0.40
C SER A 235 -3.72 5.21 -1.02
N ASP A 236 -4.66 4.98 -1.94
CA ASP A 236 -4.35 4.49 -3.28
C ASP A 236 -4.16 5.68 -4.22
N ALA A 237 -3.13 5.63 -5.06
CA ALA A 237 -2.74 6.76 -5.90
C ALA A 237 -3.81 7.06 -6.96
N ASP A 238 -4.39 6.04 -7.57
CA ASP A 238 -5.47 6.14 -8.55
C ASP A 238 -6.73 6.73 -7.92
N PHE A 239 -7.14 6.23 -6.75
CA PHE A 239 -8.27 6.79 -6.02
C PHE A 239 -8.02 8.25 -5.67
N SER A 240 -6.82 8.60 -5.19
CA SER A 240 -6.48 9.97 -4.80
C SER A 240 -6.51 10.93 -6.00
N ILE A 241 -6.00 10.50 -7.17
CA ILE A 241 -6.09 11.30 -8.40
C ILE A 241 -7.56 11.50 -8.80
N MET A 242 -8.34 10.43 -8.76
CA MET A 242 -9.77 10.50 -9.09
C MET A 242 -10.53 11.38 -8.10
N ALA A 243 -10.22 11.31 -6.82
CA ALA A 243 -10.80 12.14 -5.78
C ALA A 243 -10.46 13.62 -5.97
N LEU A 244 -9.24 13.96 -6.37
CA LEU A 244 -8.88 15.34 -6.68
C LEU A 244 -9.70 15.90 -7.85
N ILE A 245 -9.88 15.09 -8.91
CA ILE A 245 -10.61 15.53 -10.10
C ILE A 245 -12.12 15.60 -9.80
N PHE A 246 -12.72 14.48 -9.40
CA PHE A 246 -14.18 14.37 -9.22
C PHE A 246 -14.66 15.06 -7.95
N GLY A 247 -13.85 15.12 -6.90
CA GLY A 247 -14.18 15.86 -5.68
C GLY A 247 -14.29 17.36 -5.95
N ASN A 248 -13.34 17.95 -6.69
CA ASN A 248 -13.45 19.36 -7.09
C ASN A 248 -14.62 19.61 -8.05
N VAL A 249 -14.91 18.69 -8.97
CA VAL A 249 -16.12 18.80 -9.81
C VAL A 249 -17.38 18.78 -8.94
N ALA A 250 -17.48 17.88 -7.98
CA ALA A 250 -18.65 17.77 -7.09
C ALA A 250 -18.83 18.98 -6.17
N LEU A 251 -17.74 19.65 -5.78
CA LEU A 251 -17.79 20.89 -4.99
C LEU A 251 -18.35 22.06 -5.81
N ASN A 252 -18.06 22.13 -7.10
CA ASN A 252 -18.43 23.26 -7.96
C ASN A 252 -19.71 23.00 -8.78
N VAL A 253 -20.06 21.74 -9.02
CA VAL A 253 -21.20 21.33 -9.85
C VAL A 253 -22.09 20.39 -9.03
N GLN A 254 -23.33 20.80 -8.81
CA GLN A 254 -24.30 20.05 -8.00
C GLN A 254 -25.60 19.77 -8.75
N GLY A 255 -26.40 18.85 -8.23
CA GLY A 255 -27.72 18.51 -8.77
C GLY A 255 -27.65 17.76 -10.11
N ALA A 256 -28.61 18.04 -11.00
CA ALA A 256 -28.81 17.27 -12.24
C ALA A 256 -27.59 17.26 -13.17
N VAL A 257 -26.76 18.30 -13.15
CA VAL A 257 -25.55 18.37 -13.98
C VAL A 257 -24.50 17.37 -13.52
N LEU A 258 -24.26 17.26 -12.20
CA LEU A 258 -23.35 16.26 -11.63
C LEU A 258 -23.85 14.83 -11.93
N THR A 259 -25.15 14.59 -11.79
CA THR A 259 -25.76 13.31 -12.16
C THR A 259 -25.53 13.00 -13.64
N GLY A 260 -25.68 13.98 -14.53
CA GLY A 260 -25.38 13.83 -15.95
C GLY A 260 -23.92 13.47 -16.22
N ILE A 261 -22.97 14.13 -15.55
CA ILE A 261 -21.53 13.81 -15.65
C ILE A 261 -21.28 12.36 -15.20
N CYS A 262 -21.84 11.94 -14.06
CA CYS A 262 -21.69 10.57 -13.56
C CYS A 262 -22.24 9.54 -14.55
N VAL A 263 -23.41 9.80 -15.14
CA VAL A 263 -24.00 8.92 -16.17
C VAL A 263 -23.11 8.84 -17.40
N VAL A 264 -22.58 9.97 -17.88
CA VAL A 264 -21.65 9.98 -19.02
C VAL A 264 -20.38 9.19 -18.69
N CYS A 265 -19.74 9.43 -17.55
CA CYS A 265 -18.53 8.70 -17.14
C CYS A 265 -18.77 7.18 -16.99
N PHE A 266 -19.96 6.77 -16.55
CA PHE A 266 -20.34 5.36 -16.47
C PHE A 266 -20.62 4.74 -17.84
N CYS A 267 -21.33 5.45 -18.73
CA CYS A 267 -21.71 4.95 -20.04
C CYS A 267 -20.56 4.99 -21.05
N LEU A 268 -19.62 5.93 -20.92
CA LEU A 268 -18.57 6.17 -21.91
C LEU A 268 -17.66 4.94 -22.14
N PRO A 269 -17.16 4.22 -21.11
CA PRO A 269 -16.41 2.98 -21.31
C PRO A 269 -17.24 1.87 -21.98
N ILE A 270 -18.54 1.80 -21.68
CA ILE A 270 -19.46 0.80 -22.25
C ILE A 270 -19.66 1.09 -23.74
N LEU A 271 -19.96 2.34 -24.09
CA LEU A 271 -20.13 2.78 -25.47
C LEU A 271 -18.82 2.64 -26.25
N PHE A 272 -17.68 3.00 -25.65
CA PHE A 272 -16.38 2.79 -26.26
C PHE A 272 -16.13 1.31 -26.55
N ASN A 273 -16.45 0.39 -25.63
CA ASN A 273 -16.29 -1.04 -25.87
C ASN A 273 -17.23 -1.60 -26.95
N LEU A 274 -18.41 -0.99 -27.14
CA LEU A 274 -19.36 -1.38 -28.20
C LEU A 274 -18.92 -0.89 -29.59
N VAL A 275 -18.32 0.30 -29.66
CA VAL A 275 -17.95 0.97 -30.92
C VAL A 275 -16.50 0.70 -31.33
N ALA A 276 -15.60 0.48 -30.38
CA ALA A 276 -14.20 0.23 -30.67
C ALA A 276 -14.03 -1.06 -31.49
N PRO A 277 -13.22 -1.04 -32.56
CA PRO A 277 -12.98 -2.23 -33.36
C PRO A 277 -12.32 -3.30 -32.48
N LYS A 278 -12.98 -4.47 -32.38
CA LYS A 278 -12.41 -5.62 -31.67
C LYS A 278 -11.10 -6.00 -32.36
N LYS A 279 -9.97 -5.86 -31.65
CA LYS A 279 -8.69 -6.37 -32.14
C LYS A 279 -8.88 -7.86 -32.46
N ALA A 280 -8.56 -8.25 -33.69
CA ALA A 280 -8.55 -9.64 -34.09
C ALA A 280 -7.73 -10.43 -33.06
N GLU A 281 -8.34 -11.44 -32.44
CA GLU A 281 -7.63 -12.33 -31.54
C GLU A 281 -6.46 -12.93 -32.32
N GLU A 282 -5.23 -12.56 -31.93
CA GLU A 282 -4.06 -13.33 -32.31
C GLU A 282 -4.29 -14.74 -31.77
N LYS A 283 -4.58 -15.68 -32.69
CA LYS A 283 -4.52 -17.11 -32.44
C LYS A 283 -3.13 -17.40 -31.87
N LYS A 284 -3.02 -17.50 -30.55
CA LYS A 284 -1.87 -18.14 -29.93
C LYS A 284 -1.93 -19.61 -30.35
N ALA A 285 -0.99 -19.99 -31.21
CA ALA A 285 -0.69 -21.37 -31.53
C ALA A 285 -0.42 -22.16 -30.24
N GLU A 286 -0.79 -23.44 -30.28
CA GLU A 286 -0.67 -24.46 -29.23
C GLU A 286 0.68 -24.48 -28.51
#